data_AF-A0A935Q6C5-F1
#
_entry.id   AF-A0A935Q6C5-F1
#
_cell.length_a   1.000
_cell.length_b   1.000
_cell.length_c   1.000
_cell.angle_alpha   90.00
_cell.angle_beta   90.00
_cell.angle_gamma   90.00
#
_symmetry.space_group_name_H-M   'P 1'
#
loop_
_entity.id
_entity.type
_entity.pdbx_description
1 polymer ?
#
loop_
_entity_poly.entity_id
_entity_poly.type
_entity_poly.pdbx_seq_one_letter_code
_entity_poly.pdbx_strand_id
1 'polypeptide(L)'
;MILVLILVYLKTGWGGSFEYYNRQSEGLIFDVQLPLSTGGFVVPTNIGNMVNKGIEVEVAGDIIKTRNFNWELKVNASTVKNEITKMPPSNPEQISGTKKLTVGVSRYDYWLP
;
A
#
# COMPACT_ATOMS: atom_id res chain seq x y z
N MET A 1 7.79 11.43 7.54
CA MET A 1 7.55 9.98 7.49
C MET A 1 7.11 9.53 8.88
N ILE A 2 5.81 9.65 9.18
CA ILE A 2 5.25 9.18 10.44
C ILE A 2 4.64 7.80 10.14
N LEU A 3 5.23 6.76 10.73
CA LEU A 3 4.81 5.38 10.60
C LEU A 3 3.89 5.05 11.78
N VAL A 4 2.57 5.25 11.63
CA VAL A 4 1.62 4.64 12.57
C VAL A 4 1.40 3.21 12.11
N LEU A 5 2.19 2.30 12.68
CA LEU A 5 2.06 0.87 12.44
C LEU A 5 1.26 0.27 13.60
N ILE A 6 -0.03 0.02 13.38
CA ILE A 6 -0.79 -0.85 14.28
C ILE A 6 -0.59 -2.27 13.74
N LEU A 7 0.39 -2.98 14.28
CA LEU A 7 0.56 -4.42 14.11
C LEU A 7 -0.22 -5.11 15.22
N VAL A 8 -1.28 -5.82 14.87
CA VAL A 8 -1.86 -6.83 15.75
C VAL A 8 -1.25 -8.16 15.33
N TYR A 9 -0.25 -8.62 16.10
CA TYR A 9 0.44 -9.88 15.88
C TYR A 9 -0.13 -10.94 16.82
N LEU A 10 -0.67 -12.02 16.24
CA LEU A 10 -1.10 -13.20 16.99
C LEU A 10 -0.25 -14.39 16.56
N LYS A 11 0.60 -14.86 17.47
CA LYS A 11 1.35 -16.12 17.31
C LYS A 11 0.50 -17.27 17.82
N THR A 12 0.19 -18.21 16.94
CA THR A 12 -0.49 -19.45 17.35
C THR A 12 0.50 -20.45 17.93
N GLY A 13 0.02 -21.43 18.72
CA GLY A 13 0.85 -22.53 19.23
C GLY A 13 1.41 -23.47 18.15
N TRP A 14 0.94 -23.31 16.90
CA TRP A 14 1.44 -23.91 15.67
C TRP A 14 2.14 -22.80 14.88
N GLY A 15 3.20 -23.10 14.12
CA GLY A 15 4.14 -22.13 13.53
C GLY A 15 3.57 -21.19 12.47
N GLY A 16 2.66 -20.30 12.84
CA GLY A 16 2.06 -19.32 11.94
C GLY A 16 1.82 -17.95 12.60
N SER A 17 1.58 -16.95 11.76
CA SER A 17 1.25 -15.58 12.14
C SER A 17 0.03 -15.09 11.37
N PHE A 18 -0.72 -14.21 12.03
CA PHE A 18 -1.73 -13.37 11.41
C PHE A 18 -1.42 -11.93 11.76
N GLU A 19 -1.41 -11.07 10.74
CA GLU A 19 -1.12 -9.66 10.87
C GLU A 19 -2.18 -8.85 10.13
N TYR A 20 -2.67 -7.80 10.79
CA TYR A 20 -3.42 -6.72 10.13
C TYR A 20 -2.54 -5.48 10.11
N TYR A 21 -2.48 -4.80 8.96
CA TYR A 21 -1.72 -3.57 8.82
C TYR A 21 -2.59 -2.44 8.28
N ASN A 22 -2.28 -1.23 8.75
CA ASN A 22 -2.76 0.03 8.19
C ASN A 22 -1.57 0.99 8.14
N ARG A 23 -1.10 1.32 6.93
CA ARG A 23 0.11 2.11 6.67
C ARG A 23 -0.28 3.41 5.98
N GLN A 24 -0.14 4.52 6.70
CA GLN A 24 -0.22 5.86 6.14
C GLN A 24 1.12 6.26 5.53
N SER A 25 1.10 6.77 4.30
CA SER A 25 2.24 7.43 3.65
C SER A 25 1.87 8.89 3.40
N GLU A 26 2.72 9.79 3.86
CA GLU A 26 2.53 11.24 3.76
C GLU A 26 3.65 11.87 2.95
N GLY A 27 3.33 12.96 2.25
CA GLY A 27 4.31 13.71 1.47
C GLY A 27 4.76 12.97 0.21
N LEU A 28 3.85 12.25 -0.44
CA LEU A 28 4.05 11.73 -1.79
C LEU A 28 4.34 12.89 -2.74
N ILE A 29 5.31 12.66 -3.62
CA ILE A 29 5.73 13.63 -4.63
C ILE A 29 4.72 13.61 -5.78
N PHE A 30 4.09 14.76 -6.02
CA PHE A 30 3.21 15.01 -7.15
C PHE A 30 3.72 16.22 -7.93
N ASP A 31 3.50 16.19 -9.25
CA ASP A 31 3.76 17.32 -10.11
C ASP A 31 2.67 18.37 -9.94
N VAL A 32 3.04 19.52 -9.41
CA VAL A 32 2.12 20.62 -9.13
C VAL A 32 2.35 21.73 -10.16
N GLN A 33 1.30 22.08 -10.89
CA GLN A 33 1.35 23.21 -11.80
C GLN A 33 1.20 24.51 -11.00
N LEU A 34 2.17 25.41 -11.17
CA LEU A 34 2.16 26.72 -10.55
C LEU A 34 1.29 27.72 -11.34
N PRO A 35 0.78 28.78 -10.69
CA PRO A 35 0.04 29.84 -11.38
C PRO A 35 0.86 30.48 -12.51
N LEU A 36 0.18 30.94 -13.56
CA LEU A 36 0.84 31.59 -14.72
C LEU A 36 1.66 32.82 -14.33
N SER A 37 1.28 33.54 -13.26
CA SER A 37 2.05 34.68 -12.73
C SER A 37 3.48 34.31 -12.30
N THR A 38 3.74 33.03 -12.04
CA THR A 38 5.06 32.50 -11.66
C THR A 38 5.82 31.90 -12.84
N GLY A 39 5.31 32.04 -14.07
CA GLY A 39 5.91 31.47 -15.28
C GLY A 39 5.34 30.11 -15.72
N GLY A 40 4.32 29.59 -15.02
CA GLY A 40 3.60 28.37 -15.42
C GLY A 40 4.40 27.07 -15.28
N PHE A 41 5.41 27.06 -14.41
CA PHE A 41 6.26 25.89 -14.16
C PHE A 41 5.51 24.74 -13.48
N VAL A 42 6.04 23.53 -13.64
CA VAL A 42 5.64 22.34 -12.89
C VAL A 42 6.72 22.05 -11.86
N VAL A 43 6.33 21.87 -10.60
CA VAL A 43 7.26 21.62 -9.50
C VAL A 43 6.89 20.33 -8.75
N PRO A 44 7.81 19.36 -8.61
CA PRO A 44 7.58 18.16 -7.82
C PRO A 44 7.49 18.53 -6.34
N THR A 45 6.36 18.22 -5.70
CA THR A 45 6.06 18.64 -4.33
C THR A 45 5.54 17.47 -3.49
N ASN A 46 6.07 17.31 -2.28
CA ASN A 46 5.66 16.32 -1.28
C ASN A 46 4.32 16.70 -0.62
N ILE A 47 3.21 16.66 -1.37
CA ILE A 47 1.91 17.20 -0.93
C ILE A 47 0.79 16.16 -0.88
N GLY A 48 1.01 14.97 -1.46
CA GLY A 48 -0.01 13.91 -1.49
C GLY A 48 0.12 12.90 -0.34
N ASN A 49 -0.97 12.21 -0.04
CA ASN A 49 -1.02 11.17 1.00
C ASN A 49 -1.75 9.93 0.48
N MET A 50 -1.45 8.77 1.07
CA MET A 50 -2.01 7.49 0.68
C MET A 50 -2.04 6.52 1.87
N VAL A 51 -3.01 5.62 1.87
CA VAL A 51 -3.14 4.52 2.82
C VAL A 51 -2.99 3.19 2.10
N ASN A 52 -2.23 2.28 2.70
CA ASN A 52 -2.23 0.86 2.37
C ASN A 52 -2.73 0.09 3.58
N LYS A 53 -3.76 -0.73 3.42
CA LYS A 53 -4.29 -1.59 4.48
C LYS A 53 -4.52 -3.01 3.99
N GLY A 54 -4.40 -3.98 4.87
CA GLY A 54 -4.57 -5.37 4.49
C GLY A 54 -4.27 -6.33 5.63
N ILE A 55 -4.28 -7.61 5.27
CA ILE A 55 -3.90 -8.72 6.14
C ILE A 55 -2.75 -9.50 5.53
N GLU A 56 -1.90 -10.04 6.38
CA GLU A 56 -0.83 -10.98 6.06
C GLU A 56 -1.01 -12.22 6.93
N VAL A 57 -0.90 -13.38 6.31
CA VAL A 57 -1.05 -14.68 6.97
C VAL A 57 0.13 -15.55 6.57
N GLU A 58 0.78 -16.13 7.58
CA GLU A 58 1.83 -17.12 7.38
C GLU A 58 1.49 -18.38 8.18
N VAL A 59 1.63 -19.54 7.55
CA VAL A 59 1.44 -20.83 8.20
C VAL A 59 2.59 -21.74 7.81
N ALA A 60 3.29 -22.29 8.79
CA ALA A 60 4.33 -23.28 8.62
C ALA A 60 4.13 -24.47 9.57
N GLY A 61 4.35 -25.68 9.07
CA GLY A 61 4.28 -26.88 9.89
C GLY A 61 4.69 -28.16 9.16
N ASP A 62 5.10 -29.16 9.95
CA ASP A 62 5.32 -30.53 9.48
C ASP A 62 3.94 -31.18 9.25
N ILE A 63 3.59 -31.49 8.00
CA ILE A 63 2.34 -32.21 7.66
C ILE A 63 2.51 -33.72 7.89
N ILE A 64 3.67 -34.27 7.53
CA ILE A 64 3.99 -35.69 7.72
C ILE A 64 5.35 -35.79 8.38
N LYS A 65 5.42 -36.37 9.58
CA LYS A 65 6.67 -36.59 10.30
C LYS A 65 6.83 -38.06 10.68
N THR A 66 7.70 -38.75 9.97
CA THR A 66 8.08 -40.15 10.25
C THR A 66 9.60 -40.25 10.41
N ARG A 67 10.12 -41.40 10.86
CA ARG A 67 11.56 -41.62 11.03
C ARG A 67 12.36 -41.47 9.73
N ASN A 68 11.76 -41.78 8.58
CA ASN A 68 12.43 -41.85 7.29
C ASN A 68 11.95 -40.78 6.28
N PHE A 69 10.94 -39.99 6.65
CA PHE A 69 10.33 -39.00 5.77
C PHE A 69 9.72 -37.87 6.58
N ASN A 70 10.09 -36.63 6.24
CA ASN A 70 9.47 -35.42 6.74
C ASN A 70 8.95 -34.58 5.57
N TRP A 71 7.71 -34.09 5.66
CA TRP A 71 7.14 -33.15 4.72
C TRP A 71 6.67 -31.90 5.45
N GLU A 72 7.32 -30.78 5.16
CA GLU A 72 7.02 -29.46 5.70
C GLU A 72 6.25 -28.64 4.67
N LEU A 73 5.18 -27.98 5.10
CA LEU A 73 4.45 -27.01 4.29
C LEU A 73 4.62 -25.61 4.87
N LYS A 74 4.92 -24.65 3.99
CA LYS A 74 4.93 -23.22 4.29
C LYS A 74 4.02 -22.50 3.30
N VAL A 75 3.05 -21.77 3.81
CA VAL A 75 2.12 -20.97 3.02
C VAL A 75 2.17 -19.54 3.53
N ASN A 76 2.32 -18.59 2.61
CA ASN A 76 2.08 -17.18 2.86
C ASN A 76 0.92 -16.70 1.99
N ALA A 77 0.12 -15.80 2.54
CA ALA A 77 -0.96 -15.13 1.83
C ALA A 77 -1.05 -13.69 2.30
N SER A 78 -1.22 -12.75 1.36
CA SER A 78 -1.33 -11.34 1.68
C SER A 78 -2.42 -10.67 0.84
N THR A 79 -3.00 -9.62 1.42
CA THR A 79 -3.92 -8.72 0.72
C THR A 79 -3.40 -7.30 0.86
N VAL A 80 -3.69 -6.47 -0.14
CA VAL A 80 -3.40 -5.05 -0.08
C VAL A 80 -4.53 -4.25 -0.71
N LYS A 81 -5.10 -3.34 0.06
CA LYS A 81 -6.00 -2.30 -0.42
C LYS A 81 -5.29 -0.96 -0.32
N ASN A 82 -5.16 -0.31 -1.46
CA ASN A 82 -4.53 1.00 -1.60
C ASN A 82 -5.60 2.10 -1.78
N GLU A 83 -5.36 3.28 -1.23
CA GLU A 83 -6.26 4.43 -1.38
C GLU A 83 -5.47 5.73 -1.28
N ILE A 84 -5.59 6.60 -2.29
CA ILE A 84 -5.05 7.96 -2.22
C ILE A 84 -5.96 8.79 -1.30
N THR A 85 -5.39 9.39 -0.26
CA THR A 85 -6.14 10.15 0.76
C THR A 85 -5.96 11.66 0.61
N LYS A 86 -4.96 12.12 -0.14
CA LYS A 86 -4.74 13.55 -0.42
C LYS A 86 -4.04 13.75 -1.76
N MET A 87 -4.55 14.71 -2.54
CA MET A 87 -3.98 15.21 -3.78
C MET A 87 -3.55 16.69 -3.62
N PRO A 88 -2.67 17.22 -4.48
CA PRO A 88 -2.40 18.64 -4.54
C PRO A 88 -3.70 19.44 -4.75
N PRO A 89 -3.99 20.50 -3.98
CA PRO A 89 -5.22 21.28 -4.13
C PRO A 89 -5.39 21.92 -5.52
N SER A 90 -4.28 22.30 -6.17
CA SER A 90 -4.29 22.87 -7.52
C SER A 90 -4.41 21.82 -8.62
N ASN A 91 -4.23 20.53 -8.30
CA ASN A 91 -4.33 19.42 -9.25
C ASN A 91 -5.02 18.22 -8.58
N PRO A 92 -6.34 18.31 -8.31
CA PRO A 92 -7.07 17.29 -7.56
C PRO A 92 -7.18 15.96 -8.32
N GLU A 93 -6.98 15.98 -9.64
CA GLU A 93 -6.97 14.79 -10.49
C GLU A 93 -5.75 14.84 -11.42
N GLN A 94 -4.95 13.77 -11.45
CA GLN A 94 -3.79 13.67 -12.34
C GLN A 94 -3.87 12.42 -13.19
N ILE A 95 -3.85 12.60 -14.52
CA ILE A 95 -3.73 11.50 -15.47
C ILE A 95 -2.25 11.15 -15.63
N SER A 96 -1.92 9.89 -15.38
CA SER A 96 -0.56 9.35 -15.51
C SER A 96 -0.62 8.07 -16.33
N GLY A 97 -0.35 8.18 -17.63
CA GLY A 97 -0.47 7.07 -18.58
C GLY A 97 -1.88 6.47 -18.55
N THR A 98 -1.99 5.20 -18.16
CA THR A 98 -3.25 4.44 -18.09
C THR A 98 -3.98 4.58 -16.74
N LYS A 99 -3.64 5.60 -15.94
CA LYS A 99 -4.12 5.75 -14.56
C LYS A 99 -4.65 7.15 -14.33
N LYS A 100 -5.72 7.24 -13.55
CA LYS A 100 -6.25 8.51 -13.02
C LYS A 100 -6.06 8.52 -11.52
N LEU A 101 -5.17 9.38 -11.03
CA LEU A 101 -4.90 9.56 -9.61
C LEU A 101 -5.87 10.62 -9.07
N THR A 102 -6.70 10.24 -8.11
CA THR A 102 -7.63 11.13 -7.40
C THR A 102 -7.85 10.62 -5.98
N VAL A 103 -8.47 11.41 -5.10
CA VAL A 103 -8.78 10.96 -3.74
C VAL A 103 -9.82 9.84 -3.78
N GLY A 104 -9.61 8.81 -2.97
CA GLY A 104 -10.54 7.68 -2.81
C GLY A 104 -10.34 6.52 -3.80
N VAL A 105 -9.44 6.65 -4.78
CA VAL A 105 -9.11 5.56 -5.72
C VAL A 105 -7.79 4.89 -5.38
N SER A 106 -7.63 3.64 -5.81
CA SER A 106 -6.35 2.94 -5.71
C SER A 106 -5.40 3.46 -6.80
N ARG A 107 -4.13 3.66 -6.45
CA ARG A 107 -3.08 4.05 -7.40
C ARG A 107 -2.85 3.01 -8.50
N TYR A 108 -3.34 1.78 -8.31
CA TYR A 108 -3.15 0.68 -9.24
C TYR A 108 -4.32 0.52 -10.20
N ASP A 109 -5.43 1.23 -9.99
CA ASP A 109 -6.61 1.12 -10.82
C ASP A 109 -6.30 1.63 -12.24
N TYR A 110 -6.88 0.94 -13.23
CA TYR A 110 -6.80 1.37 -14.62
C TYR A 110 -7.90 2.38 -14.91
N TRP A 111 -7.53 3.43 -15.63
CA TRP A 111 -8.44 4.39 -16.17
C TRP A 111 -8.36 4.32 -17.70
N LEU A 112 -9.53 4.14 -18.32
CA LEU A 112 -9.70 4.26 -19.76
C LEU A 112 -10.43 5.58 -20.03
N PRO A 113 -9.90 6.44 -20.92
CA PRO A 113 -10.52 7.72 -21.29
C PRO A 113 -11.85 7.54 -22.02
#